data_AF-M1LR98-F1
#
_entry.id   AF-M1LR98-F1
#
_cell.length_a   1.000
_cell.length_b   1.000
_cell.length_c   1.000
_cell.angle_alpha   90.00
_cell.angle_beta   90.00
_cell.angle_gamma   90.00
#
_symmetry.space_group_name_H-M   'P 1'
#
loop_
_entity.id
_entity.type
_entity.pdbx_description
1 polymer ?
#
loop_
_entity_poly.entity_id
_entity_poly.type
_entity_poly.pdbx_seq_one_letter_code
_entity_poly.pdbx_strand_id
1 'polypeptide(L)'
;PYGVFRYNSDVGPSGTPVRFIPLSTNIFEDQLPSIQFRILTLRPCDGYTIWKVGNINAYLTTVQADDSYFKIVKSSKFGYNLLHCPITPPFLCPFCRDDVQFCAKVGVVPQNGKRRLALVKENPLDVLFQEV
;
A
#
# COMPACT_ATOMS: atom_id res chain seq x y z
N PRO A 1 3.59 12.11 9.99
CA PRO A 1 4.00 12.61 8.65
C PRO A 1 4.23 11.43 7.69
N TYR A 2 4.00 11.59 6.39
CA TYR A 2 4.21 10.57 5.34
C TYR A 2 3.26 9.36 5.36
N GLY A 3 2.10 9.44 6.00
CA GLY A 3 1.21 8.29 6.09
C GLY A 3 0.33 8.09 4.86
N VAL A 4 0.09 6.83 4.52
CA VAL A 4 -0.94 6.45 3.57
C VAL A 4 -2.26 6.30 4.32
N PHE A 5 -3.23 7.15 4.00
CA PHE A 5 -4.56 7.17 4.62
C PHE A 5 -5.64 7.10 3.56
N ARG A 6 -6.83 6.68 3.98
CA ARG A 6 -8.08 6.92 3.24
C ARG A 6 -8.96 7.88 4.01
N TYR A 7 -9.81 8.62 3.31
CA TYR A 7 -10.83 9.45 3.95
C TYR A 7 -11.84 8.59 4.73
N ASN A 8 -12.49 9.23 5.70
CA ASN A 8 -13.49 8.58 6.56
C ASN A 8 -14.82 8.35 5.84
N SER A 9 -15.11 9.12 4.79
CA SER A 9 -16.24 9.00 3.88
C SER A 9 -15.84 9.37 2.44
N ASP A 10 -16.69 9.03 1.50
CA ASP A 10 -16.65 9.38 0.07
C ASP A 10 -17.24 10.77 -0.26
N VAL A 11 -17.97 11.38 0.67
CA VAL A 11 -18.45 12.79 0.58
C VAL A 11 -17.29 13.80 0.63
N GLY A 12 -16.15 13.40 1.18
CA GLY A 12 -14.95 14.23 1.32
C GLY A 12 -14.21 14.46 -0.01
N PRO A 13 -12.97 14.99 0.05
CA PRO A 13 -12.15 15.16 -1.14
C PRO A 13 -11.86 13.82 -1.82
N SER A 14 -11.57 13.88 -3.12
CA SER A 14 -11.05 12.72 -3.87
C SER A 14 -9.69 12.28 -3.34
N GLY A 15 -9.41 10.98 -3.44
CA GLY A 15 -8.11 10.41 -3.04
C GLY A 15 -6.95 10.96 -3.87
N THR A 16 -5.75 10.94 -3.29
CA THR A 16 -4.53 11.33 -4.01
C THR A 16 -4.24 10.32 -5.14
N PRO A 17 -4.05 10.76 -6.40
CA PRO A 17 -3.71 9.88 -7.51
C PRO A 17 -2.47 9.02 -7.22
N VAL A 18 -2.51 7.76 -7.65
CA VAL A 18 -1.38 6.83 -7.57
C VAL A 18 -1.03 6.32 -8.97
N ARG A 19 0.24 5.94 -9.16
CA ARG A 19 0.69 5.12 -10.28
C ARG A 19 1.29 3.82 -9.76
N PHE A 20 1.13 2.76 -10.54
CA PHE A 20 1.80 1.48 -10.32
C PHE A 20 3.06 1.44 -11.17
N ILE A 21 4.16 0.99 -10.57
CA ILE A 21 5.47 0.85 -11.22
C ILE A 21 5.77 -0.66 -11.23
N PRO A 22 5.36 -1.38 -12.27
CA PRO A 22 5.63 -2.82 -12.38
C PRO A 22 7.14 -3.09 -12.56
N LEU A 23 7.58 -4.27 -12.10
CA LEU A 23 8.91 -4.81 -12.43
C LEU A 23 9.04 -5.19 -13.92
N SER A 24 7.91 -5.42 -14.58
CA SER A 24 7.80 -5.74 -16.02
C SER A 24 7.06 -4.62 -16.76
N THR A 25 6.79 -4.75 -18.05
CA THR A 25 6.23 -3.68 -18.88
C THR A 25 4.76 -3.35 -18.57
N ASN A 26 4.00 -4.31 -18.03
CA ASN A 26 2.56 -4.21 -17.83
C ASN A 26 2.19 -4.50 -16.37
N ILE A 27 0.98 -4.11 -15.98
CA ILE A 27 0.42 -4.37 -14.65
C ILE A 27 -0.57 -5.52 -14.78
N PHE A 28 -0.30 -6.62 -14.09
CA PHE A 28 -1.22 -7.75 -13.98
C PHE A 28 -1.49 -8.10 -12.52
N GLU A 29 -2.57 -8.84 -12.28
CA GLU A 29 -2.82 -9.49 -11.00
C GLU A 29 -1.61 -10.38 -10.61
N ASP A 30 -1.38 -10.54 -9.31
CA ASP A 30 -0.32 -11.36 -8.71
C ASP A 30 1.14 -10.96 -9.01
N GLN A 31 1.37 -9.91 -9.81
CA GLN A 31 2.69 -9.31 -10.02
C GLN A 31 3.08 -8.35 -8.90
N LEU A 32 4.37 -7.99 -8.85
CA LEU A 32 4.98 -7.17 -7.81
C LEU A 32 5.25 -5.72 -8.25
N PRO A 33 4.25 -4.82 -8.42
CA PRO A 33 4.53 -3.40 -8.62
C PRO A 33 4.87 -2.68 -7.32
N SER A 34 5.66 -1.61 -7.44
CA SER A 34 5.73 -0.53 -6.46
C SER A 34 4.54 0.42 -6.66
N ILE A 35 4.10 1.08 -5.59
CA ILE A 35 3.01 2.08 -5.63
C ILE A 35 3.57 3.45 -5.30
N GLN A 36 3.22 4.48 -6.08
CA GLN A 36 3.69 5.83 -5.85
C GLN A 36 2.55 6.85 -6.01
N PHE A 37 2.46 7.82 -5.10
CA PHE A 37 1.60 8.99 -5.32
C PHE A 37 2.11 9.82 -6.51
N ARG A 38 1.22 10.07 -7.49
CA ARG A 38 1.53 10.84 -8.70
C ARG A 38 1.27 12.33 -8.43
N ILE A 39 2.14 12.96 -7.65
CA ILE A 39 2.06 14.37 -7.28
C ILE A 39 3.39 15.08 -7.44
N LEU A 40 3.35 16.38 -7.72
CA LEU A 40 4.52 17.24 -7.62
C LEU A 40 4.79 17.56 -6.15
N THR A 41 6.03 17.37 -5.71
CA THR A 41 6.49 17.72 -4.36
C THR A 41 7.53 18.82 -4.43
N LEU A 42 7.63 19.62 -3.37
CA LEU A 42 8.67 20.63 -3.20
C LEU A 42 9.71 20.15 -2.20
N ARG A 43 10.96 20.63 -2.30
CA ARG A 43 12.01 20.38 -1.31
C ARG A 43 11.55 20.83 0.09
N PRO A 44 11.84 20.04 1.14
CA PRO A 44 12.64 18.81 1.16
C PRO A 44 11.83 17.52 0.92
N CYS A 45 10.55 17.63 0.55
CA CYS A 45 9.66 16.47 0.38
C CYS A 45 9.86 15.72 -0.95
N ASP A 46 10.83 16.15 -1.76
CA ASP A 46 11.27 15.53 -3.02
C ASP A 46 11.54 14.04 -2.81
N GLY A 47 10.53 13.23 -3.13
CA GLY A 47 10.61 11.79 -3.13
C GLY A 47 9.75 11.06 -2.08
N TYR A 48 9.12 11.71 -1.10
CA TYR A 48 8.21 11.01 -0.15
C TYR A 48 6.86 10.64 -0.76
N THR A 49 6.88 9.94 -1.89
CA THR A 49 5.70 9.58 -2.68
C THR A 49 5.59 8.07 -2.89
N ILE A 50 6.71 7.34 -2.82
CA ILE A 50 6.74 5.88 -2.98
C ILE A 50 6.25 5.23 -1.70
N TRP A 51 5.27 4.34 -1.80
CA TRP A 51 4.70 3.63 -0.67
C TRP A 51 5.69 2.60 -0.12
N LYS A 52 5.79 2.56 1.21
CA LYS A 52 6.60 1.61 1.96
C LYS A 52 5.87 1.13 3.21
N VAL A 53 6.16 -0.08 3.65
CA VAL A 53 5.71 -0.55 4.97
C VAL A 53 6.73 -0.17 6.04
N GLY A 54 6.27 0.46 7.12
CA GLY A 54 7.13 0.81 8.26
C GLY A 54 7.55 -0.42 9.08
N ASN A 55 8.84 -0.50 9.41
CA ASN A 55 9.48 -1.69 10.00
C ASN A 55 8.84 -2.23 11.30
N ILE A 56 8.34 -1.37 12.19
CA ILE A 56 7.92 -1.78 13.55
C ILE A 56 6.40 -1.75 13.72
N ASN A 57 5.73 -0.76 13.12
CA ASN A 57 4.31 -0.52 13.35
C ASN A 57 3.40 -1.07 12.24
N ALA A 58 4.00 -1.67 11.20
CA ALA A 58 3.32 -2.21 10.02
C ALA A 58 2.42 -1.20 9.27
N TYR A 59 2.52 0.10 9.58
CA TYR A 59 1.79 1.17 8.91
C TYR A 59 2.39 1.45 7.54
N LEU A 60 1.53 1.67 6.54
CA LEU A 60 1.98 2.16 5.25
C LEU A 60 2.39 3.64 5.38
N THR A 61 3.59 3.93 4.91
CA THR A 61 4.24 5.24 4.89
C THR A 61 4.72 5.54 3.47
N THR A 62 5.25 6.73 3.23
CA THR A 62 5.99 7.05 2.01
C THR A 62 7.46 7.32 2.29
N VAL A 63 8.32 7.00 1.34
CA VAL A 63 9.79 7.18 1.41
C VAL A 63 10.36 7.63 0.07
N GLN A 64 11.62 8.09 0.11
CA GLN A 64 12.35 8.70 -1.00
C GLN A 64 12.88 7.73 -2.06
N ALA A 65 13.41 6.56 -1.67
CA ALA A 65 14.18 5.70 -2.59
C ALA A 65 14.29 4.22 -2.15
N ASP A 66 13.31 3.69 -1.43
CA ASP A 66 13.29 2.28 -1.03
C ASP A 66 11.92 1.68 -1.32
N ASP A 67 11.89 0.79 -2.30
CA ASP A 67 10.66 0.25 -2.87
C ASP A 67 10.13 -0.88 -1.98
N SER A 68 8.87 -0.74 -1.58
CA SER A 68 8.09 -1.89 -1.13
C SER A 68 7.27 -2.41 -2.29
N TYR A 69 7.32 -3.72 -2.47
CA TYR A 69 6.55 -4.40 -3.48
C TYR A 69 5.19 -4.79 -2.92
N PHE A 70 4.19 -4.63 -3.77
CA PHE A 70 2.82 -5.00 -3.48
C PHE A 70 2.30 -5.95 -4.54
N LYS A 71 1.25 -6.71 -4.24
CA LYS A 71 0.44 -7.43 -5.23
C LYS A 71 -0.96 -6.88 -5.25
N ILE A 72 -1.55 -6.88 -6.43
CA ILE A 72 -2.97 -6.66 -6.64
C ILE A 72 -3.59 -8.04 -6.86
N VAL A 73 -4.54 -8.42 -6.00
CA VAL A 73 -5.21 -9.72 -6.05
C VAL A 73 -6.71 -9.51 -6.04
N LYS A 74 -7.49 -10.40 -6.66
CA LYS A 74 -8.96 -10.33 -6.59
C LYS A 74 -9.45 -10.45 -5.16
N SER A 75 -10.37 -9.56 -4.78
CA SER A 75 -11.08 -9.68 -3.52
C SER A 75 -12.04 -10.86 -3.55
N SER A 76 -12.27 -11.50 -2.40
CA SER A 76 -13.31 -12.51 -2.23
C SER A 76 -14.73 -11.93 -2.28
N LYS A 77 -14.87 -10.61 -2.20
CA LYS A 77 -16.15 -9.89 -2.26
C LYS A 77 -16.27 -9.16 -3.59
N PHE A 78 -15.56 -8.05 -3.73
CA PHE A 78 -15.70 -7.15 -4.86
C PHE A 78 -14.43 -6.30 -5.05
N GLY A 79 -14.01 -6.15 -6.30
CA GLY A 79 -12.79 -5.42 -6.64
C GLY A 79 -11.53 -6.19 -6.28
N TYR A 80 -10.56 -5.49 -5.70
CA TYR A 80 -9.21 -6.00 -5.44
C TYR A 80 -8.81 -5.80 -4.00
N ASN A 81 -7.83 -6.57 -3.54
CA ASN A 81 -7.07 -6.31 -2.34
C ASN A 81 -5.60 -6.05 -2.70
N LEU A 82 -4.93 -5.30 -1.83
CA LEU A 82 -3.49 -5.12 -1.89
C LEU A 82 -2.81 -6.04 -0.88
N LEU A 83 -1.76 -6.71 -1.31
CA LEU A 83 -0.84 -7.44 -0.42
C LEU A 83 0.51 -6.75 -0.46
N HIS A 84 1.18 -6.60 0.67
CA HIS A 84 2.60 -6.27 0.69
C HIS A 84 3.41 -7.56 0.63
N CYS A 85 4.36 -7.65 -0.30
CA CYS A 85 5.17 -8.85 -0.51
C CYS A 85 6.65 -8.48 -0.48
N PRO A 86 7.34 -8.68 0.66
CA PRO A 86 8.76 -8.41 0.74
C PRO A 86 9.55 -9.46 -0.07
N ILE A 87 10.61 -9.01 -0.76
CA ILE A 87 11.47 -9.91 -1.56
C ILE A 87 12.39 -10.75 -0.65
N THR A 88 12.71 -10.23 0.53
CA THR A 88 13.54 -10.91 1.53
C THR A 88 12.67 -11.34 2.72
N PRO A 89 13.00 -12.47 3.39
CA PRO A 89 12.30 -12.92 4.58
C PRO A 89 12.21 -11.80 5.63
N PRO A 90 10.99 -11.34 5.99
CA PRO A 90 10.85 -10.17 6.83
C PRO A 90 10.92 -10.55 8.32
N PHE A 91 12.09 -10.41 8.94
CA PHE A 91 12.30 -10.72 10.36
C PHE A 91 11.38 -9.93 11.32
N LEU A 92 10.93 -8.74 10.92
CA LEU A 92 10.15 -7.83 11.76
C LEU A 92 8.67 -7.72 11.37
N CYS A 93 8.20 -8.48 10.38
CA CYS A 93 6.79 -8.43 9.96
C CYS A 93 5.96 -9.51 10.68
N PRO A 94 5.04 -9.14 11.58
CA PRO A 94 4.25 -10.12 12.34
C PRO A 94 3.23 -10.87 11.47
N PHE A 95 2.80 -10.28 10.34
CA PHE A 95 1.73 -10.80 9.48
C PHE A 95 2.23 -11.46 8.19
N CYS A 96 3.54 -11.49 7.96
CA CYS A 96 4.16 -12.02 6.75
C CYS A 96 4.51 -13.51 6.95
N ARG A 97 3.53 -14.34 7.32
CA ARG A 97 3.77 -15.72 7.78
C ARG A 97 3.09 -16.81 6.96
N ASP A 98 2.08 -16.46 6.14
CA ASP A 98 1.09 -17.45 5.70
C ASP A 98 1.26 -17.94 4.24
N ASP A 99 2.17 -17.35 3.45
CA ASP A 99 2.43 -17.75 2.05
C ASP A 99 3.90 -18.11 1.80
N VAL A 100 4.16 -18.92 0.77
CA VAL A 100 5.52 -19.25 0.24
C VAL A 100 6.34 -17.98 -0.07
N GLN A 101 5.67 -16.84 -0.24
CA GLN A 101 6.25 -15.53 -0.57
C GLN A 101 6.15 -14.49 0.56
N PHE A 102 5.77 -14.89 1.78
CA PHE A 102 5.72 -14.01 2.96
C PHE A 102 4.87 -12.73 2.78
N CYS A 103 3.82 -12.79 1.96
CA CYS A 103 2.95 -11.63 1.72
C CYS A 103 2.02 -11.36 2.93
N ALA A 104 1.65 -10.10 3.13
CA ALA A 104 0.72 -9.66 4.16
C ALA A 104 -0.38 -8.76 3.59
N LYS A 105 -1.60 -8.90 4.09
CA LYS A 105 -2.77 -8.13 3.61
C LYS A 105 -2.68 -6.67 4.03
N VAL A 106 -3.07 -5.76 3.15
CA VAL A 106 -3.23 -4.34 3.46
C VAL A 106 -4.68 -4.07 3.85
N GLY A 107 -4.86 -3.50 5.04
CA GLY A 107 -6.14 -3.11 5.60
C GLY A 107 -6.12 -1.70 6.18
N VAL A 108 -7.00 -1.44 7.14
CA VAL A 108 -7.18 -0.11 7.73
C VAL A 108 -7.21 -0.20 9.26
N VAL A 109 -6.47 0.68 9.91
CA VAL A 109 -6.46 0.84 11.37
C VAL A 109 -6.80 2.29 11.76
N PRO A 110 -7.52 2.52 12.87
CA PRO A 110 -7.75 3.86 13.37
C PRO A 110 -6.46 4.45 13.97
N GLN A 111 -6.09 5.65 13.52
CA GLN A 111 -4.98 6.43 14.07
C GLN A 111 -5.43 7.88 14.22
N ASN A 112 -5.57 8.35 15.47
CA ASN A 112 -6.00 9.72 15.79
C ASN A 112 -7.27 10.16 15.03
N GLY A 113 -8.29 9.29 15.00
CA GLY A 113 -9.57 9.54 14.32
C GLY A 113 -9.53 9.42 12.79
N LYS A 114 -8.39 9.02 12.21
CA LYS A 114 -8.21 8.82 10.76
C LYS A 114 -8.01 7.35 10.41
N ARG A 115 -8.38 6.98 9.19
CA ARG A 115 -8.22 5.62 8.65
C ARG A 115 -6.85 5.45 7.99
N ARG A 116 -5.87 4.93 8.75
CA ARG A 116 -4.50 4.67 8.29
C ARG A 116 -4.42 3.30 7.62
N LEU A 117 -3.76 3.21 6.47
CA LEU A 117 -3.48 1.91 5.86
C LEU A 117 -2.33 1.22 6.62
N ALA A 118 -2.49 -0.07 6.87
CA ALA A 118 -1.53 -0.89 7.60
C ALA A 118 -1.61 -2.36 7.18
N LEU A 119 -0.60 -3.15 7.51
CA LEU A 119 -0.72 -4.61 7.39
C LEU A 119 -1.68 -5.16 8.43
N VAL A 120 -2.53 -6.08 8.01
CA VAL A 120 -3.55 -6.73 8.85
C VAL A 120 -3.54 -8.24 8.63
N LYS A 121 -3.96 -8.99 9.65
CA LYS A 121 -4.16 -10.44 9.53
C LYS A 121 -5.44 -10.78 8.76
N GLU A 122 -6.51 -10.06 9.07
CA GLU A 122 -7.87 -10.28 8.58
C GLU A 122 -8.48 -8.96 8.10
N ASN A 123 -9.57 -9.06 7.33
CA ASN A 123 -10.31 -7.91 6.78
C ASN A 123 -9.43 -6.98 5.93
N PRO A 124 -8.89 -7.48 4.79
CA PRO A 124 -8.20 -6.61 3.83
C PRO A 124 -9.13 -5.51 3.32
N LEU A 125 -8.55 -4.40 2.88
CA LEU A 125 -9.32 -3.32 2.27
C LEU A 125 -9.68 -3.71 0.83
N ASP A 126 -10.99 -3.75 0.54
CA ASP A 126 -11.51 -3.86 -0.82
C ASP A 126 -11.39 -2.51 -1.55
N VAL A 127 -10.77 -2.52 -2.73
CA VAL A 127 -10.51 -1.33 -3.54
C VAL A 127 -10.91 -1.51 -5.00
N LEU A 128 -11.22 -0.38 -5.64
CA LEU A 128 -11.32 -0.24 -7.09
C LEU A 128 -10.31 0.81 -7.55
N PHE A 129 -9.89 0.72 -8.81
CA PHE A 129 -9.00 1.69 -9.43
C PHE A 129 -9.78 2.51 -10.45
N GLN A 130 -9.78 3.82 -10.26
CA GLN A 130 -10.40 4.79 -11.17
C GLN A 130 -9.28 5.56 -11.87
N GLU A 131 -9.33 5.62 -13.21
CA GLU A 131 -8.42 6.44 -13.99
C GLU A 131 -8.65 7.93 -13.71
N VAL A 132 -7.55 8.70 -13.67
CA VAL A 132 -7.51 10.13 -13.30
C VAL A 132 -7.40 11.00 -14.53
#